data_AF-A0A961NCY0-F1
#
_entry.id   AF-A0A961NCY0-F1
#
_cell.length_a   1.000
_cell.length_b   1.000
_cell.length_c   1.000
_cell.angle_alpha   90.00
_cell.angle_beta   90.00
_cell.angle_gamma   90.00
#
_symmetry.space_group_name_H-M   'P 1'
#
loop_
_entity.id
_entity.type
_entity.pdbx_description
1 polymer ?
#
loop_
_entity_poly.entity_id
_entity_poly.type
_entity_poly.pdbx_seq_one_letter_code
_entity_poly.pdbx_strand_id
1 'polypeptide(L)'
;MSQAVGETVEETVEAISETAGETVEAIGETAEAIGQAAEHLTDLGNIAAVASLAVMLGLIFVRLRQPPIVGYIAAGILLGPTGLGIVEQSESITLLAEMGVLLLLFLIGMELSIRAFVLVLVPALMIAAGQLATGMGVSFLFGWLLDWSLPQILLLAFIVALSSTAVAIKVLDDIGELRTETGRITIGVLIAQDIAIVPMLIIAESFGASGDGQPVWQTLVLITAAVVILGGLIWYLNMPGKITLPFTRYFTGKPDLITLAMLAFCFAVAAISSLFGLSAVYGAFVAGLIIANSTLRSEAIQLTYPVQSILVFIFFLSIGLLIDLDYIMANWKTVLLFVLAAVITKTLLNIMLVRRTGFSWDVAVPSGLAMAQIGEFSFILASVGLANRVLDFDAYRLALSVIAVTLMISPLWMITIRRFHAETTEGISTMREALALAYASELDRLQAAGEAVSSARFRSRVYYRAARMAANKRRHKKKSVADVMTPHLSHVEGHAEGGSPPAGEGAGGAREKA
;
A
#
# COMPACT_ATOMS: atom_id res chain seq x y z
N MET A 1 -44.40 61.99 -46.38
CA MET A 1 -44.93 60.85 -45.60
C MET A 1 -44.27 59.53 -45.99
N SER A 2 -44.32 59.06 -47.24
CA SER A 2 -43.78 57.72 -47.59
C SER A 2 -42.29 57.52 -47.30
N GLN A 3 -41.46 58.57 -47.35
CA GLN A 3 -40.00 58.46 -47.18
C GLN A 3 -39.59 58.39 -45.68
N ALA A 4 -40.14 59.28 -44.85
CA ALA A 4 -39.89 59.30 -43.40
C ALA A 4 -40.41 58.05 -42.66
N VAL A 5 -41.41 57.34 -43.22
CA VAL A 5 -41.87 56.04 -42.69
C VAL A 5 -40.94 54.89 -43.08
N GLY A 6 -40.23 54.99 -44.22
CA GLY A 6 -39.20 54.02 -44.57
C GLY A 6 -37.99 54.12 -43.65
N GLU A 7 -37.49 55.34 -43.46
CA GLU A 7 -36.32 55.67 -42.63
C GLU A 7 -36.51 55.23 -41.15
N THR A 8 -37.69 55.50 -40.56
CA THR A 8 -38.01 55.02 -39.20
C THR A 8 -38.21 53.50 -39.09
N VAL A 9 -38.63 52.83 -40.16
CA VAL A 9 -38.73 51.35 -40.18
C VAL A 9 -37.35 50.72 -40.33
N GLU A 10 -36.46 51.32 -41.13
CA GLU A 10 -35.08 50.86 -41.31
C GLU A 10 -34.28 51.03 -40.01
N GLU A 11 -34.38 52.19 -39.35
CA GLU A 11 -33.77 52.48 -38.04
C GLU A 11 -34.31 51.54 -36.92
N THR A 12 -35.60 51.21 -36.91
CA THR A 12 -36.13 50.22 -35.95
C THR A 12 -35.73 48.78 -36.27
N VAL A 13 -35.58 48.40 -37.54
CA VAL A 13 -35.09 47.07 -37.93
C VAL A 13 -33.61 46.92 -37.57
N GLU A 14 -32.79 47.95 -37.78
CA GLU A 14 -31.38 47.96 -37.41
C GLU A 14 -31.21 47.87 -35.88
N ALA A 15 -31.92 48.70 -35.10
CA ALA A 15 -31.90 48.64 -33.63
C ALA A 15 -32.41 47.28 -33.07
N ILE A 16 -33.42 46.67 -33.71
CA ILE A 16 -33.88 45.32 -33.34
C ILE A 16 -32.81 44.26 -33.68
N SER A 17 -32.10 44.40 -34.80
CA SER A 17 -31.03 43.49 -35.20
C SER A 17 -29.80 43.60 -34.29
N GLU A 18 -29.44 44.81 -33.86
CA GLU A 18 -28.34 45.06 -32.92
C GLU A 18 -28.67 44.48 -31.54
N THR A 19 -29.86 44.78 -31.01
CA THR A 19 -30.36 44.20 -29.73
C THR A 19 -30.46 42.67 -29.80
N ALA A 20 -30.84 42.10 -30.95
CA ALA A 20 -30.86 40.66 -31.17
C ALA A 20 -29.44 40.06 -31.24
N GLY A 21 -28.46 40.79 -31.76
CA GLY A 21 -27.05 40.42 -31.75
C GLY A 21 -26.49 40.36 -30.33
N GLU A 22 -26.60 41.45 -29.57
CA GLU A 22 -26.12 41.53 -28.18
C GLU A 22 -26.76 40.45 -27.28
N THR A 23 -28.06 40.17 -27.46
CA THR A 23 -28.74 39.13 -26.67
C THR A 23 -28.31 37.71 -27.06
N VAL A 24 -27.97 37.44 -28.32
CA VAL A 24 -27.41 36.15 -28.73
C VAL A 24 -25.97 35.98 -28.22
N GLU A 25 -25.16 37.04 -28.25
CA GLU A 25 -23.78 37.03 -27.74
C GLU A 25 -23.74 36.80 -26.22
N ALA A 26 -24.57 37.51 -25.46
CA ALA A 26 -24.71 37.31 -24.01
C ALA A 26 -25.25 35.91 -23.63
N ILE A 27 -26.10 35.30 -24.47
CA ILE A 27 -26.52 33.90 -24.30
C ILE A 27 -25.37 32.93 -24.62
N GLY A 28 -24.52 33.25 -25.58
CA GLY A 28 -23.29 32.51 -25.88
C GLY A 28 -22.30 32.52 -24.71
N GLU A 29 -21.95 33.69 -24.21
CA GLU A 29 -21.04 33.84 -23.06
C GLU A 29 -21.57 33.15 -21.80
N THR A 30 -22.87 33.25 -21.52
CA THR A 30 -23.47 32.55 -20.38
C THR A 30 -23.55 31.04 -20.57
N ALA A 31 -23.73 30.54 -21.80
CA ALA A 31 -23.68 29.12 -22.10
C ALA A 31 -22.24 28.56 -21.95
N GLU A 32 -21.22 29.28 -22.40
CA GLU A 32 -19.81 28.90 -22.18
C GLU A 32 -19.44 28.95 -20.69
N ALA A 33 -19.86 30.00 -19.97
CA ALA A 33 -19.62 30.09 -18.52
C ALA A 33 -20.33 28.98 -17.73
N ILE A 34 -21.54 28.57 -18.14
CA ILE A 34 -22.24 27.42 -17.56
C ILE A 34 -21.55 26.10 -17.93
N GLY A 35 -21.04 25.97 -19.16
CA GLY A 35 -20.25 24.82 -19.60
C GLY A 35 -18.97 24.65 -18.78
N GLN A 36 -18.17 25.72 -18.68
CA GLN A 36 -16.94 25.76 -17.86
C GLN A 36 -17.24 25.54 -16.38
N ALA A 37 -18.34 26.09 -15.85
CA ALA A 37 -18.74 25.85 -14.46
C ALA A 37 -19.18 24.39 -14.22
N ALA A 38 -19.87 23.76 -15.19
CA ALA A 38 -20.24 22.35 -15.12
C ALA A 38 -19.01 21.43 -15.20
N GLU A 39 -18.08 21.72 -16.11
CA GLU A 39 -16.80 21.02 -16.26
C GLU A 39 -15.94 21.14 -14.98
N HIS A 40 -15.84 22.35 -14.42
CA HIS A 40 -15.15 22.59 -13.16
C HIS A 40 -15.83 21.90 -11.95
N LEU A 41 -17.16 21.80 -11.94
CA LEU A 41 -17.89 21.03 -10.92
C LEU A 41 -17.66 19.52 -11.06
N THR A 42 -17.54 18.99 -12.28
CA THR A 42 -17.13 17.59 -12.50
C THR A 42 -15.69 17.35 -12.08
N ASP A 43 -14.75 18.27 -12.35
CA ASP A 43 -13.36 18.17 -11.92
C ASP A 43 -13.22 18.20 -10.40
N LEU A 44 -13.88 19.14 -9.71
CA LEU A 44 -13.88 19.18 -8.25
C LEU A 44 -14.53 17.92 -7.65
N GLY A 45 -15.59 17.41 -8.28
CA GLY A 45 -16.24 16.15 -7.93
C GLY A 45 -15.29 14.94 -8.08
N ASN A 46 -14.55 14.88 -9.19
CA ASN A 46 -13.56 13.84 -9.46
C ASN A 46 -12.42 13.89 -8.42
N ILE A 47 -11.84 15.06 -8.16
CA ILE A 47 -10.80 15.24 -7.13
C ILE A 47 -11.31 14.83 -5.74
N ALA A 48 -12.54 15.22 -5.37
CA ALA A 48 -13.15 14.84 -4.10
C ALA A 48 -13.40 13.32 -4.00
N ALA A 49 -13.86 12.68 -5.08
CA ALA A 49 -14.06 11.23 -5.15
C ALA A 49 -12.73 10.47 -5.05
N VAL A 50 -11.71 10.90 -5.79
CA VAL A 50 -10.34 10.37 -5.76
C VAL A 50 -9.77 10.42 -4.34
N ALA A 51 -9.79 11.59 -3.71
CA ALA A 51 -9.28 11.77 -2.34
C ALA A 51 -10.08 10.95 -1.32
N SER A 52 -11.41 10.92 -1.42
CA SER A 52 -12.27 10.17 -0.51
C SER A 52 -12.03 8.66 -0.62
N LEU A 53 -11.89 8.13 -1.83
CA LEU A 53 -11.60 6.71 -2.05
C LEU A 53 -10.21 6.34 -1.55
N ALA A 54 -9.20 7.17 -1.81
CA ALA A 54 -7.84 6.97 -1.33
C ALA A 54 -7.74 6.97 0.21
N VAL A 55 -8.46 7.88 0.88
CA VAL A 55 -8.58 7.88 2.36
C VAL A 55 -9.31 6.61 2.84
N MET A 56 -10.42 6.22 2.20
CA MET A 56 -11.17 5.03 2.59
C MET A 56 -10.33 3.75 2.47
N LEU A 57 -9.66 3.55 1.33
CA LEU A 57 -8.81 2.39 1.08
C LEU A 57 -7.55 2.42 1.95
N GLY A 58 -6.91 3.59 2.11
CA GLY A 58 -5.81 3.77 3.06
C GLY A 58 -6.19 3.36 4.49
N LEU A 59 -7.37 3.77 4.98
CA LEU A 59 -7.91 3.38 6.29
C LEU A 59 -8.26 1.89 6.40
N ILE A 60 -8.61 1.22 5.30
CA ILE A 60 -8.80 -0.24 5.25
C ILE A 60 -7.45 -0.94 5.38
N PHE A 61 -6.45 -0.53 4.59
CA PHE A 61 -5.11 -1.12 4.63
C PHE A 61 -4.40 -0.89 5.97
N VAL A 62 -4.55 0.29 6.59
CA VAL A 62 -4.06 0.56 7.96
C VAL A 62 -4.74 -0.36 8.99
N ARG A 63 -6.04 -0.67 8.86
CA ARG A 63 -6.71 -1.67 9.71
C ARG A 63 -6.20 -3.10 9.47
N LEU A 64 -5.78 -3.41 8.25
CA LEU A 64 -5.03 -4.63 7.91
C LEU A 64 -3.54 -4.58 8.33
N ARG A 65 -3.15 -3.56 9.11
CA ARG A 65 -1.79 -3.25 9.62
C ARG A 65 -0.75 -2.90 8.54
N GLN A 66 -1.18 -2.55 7.33
CA GLN A 66 -0.31 -2.25 6.20
C GLN A 66 0.04 -0.75 6.12
N PRO A 67 1.10 -0.37 5.39
CA PRO A 67 1.30 1.00 4.95
C PRO A 67 0.09 1.51 4.14
N PRO A 68 -0.37 2.76 4.35
CA PRO A 68 -1.51 3.32 3.62
C PRO A 68 -1.25 3.42 2.11
N ILE A 69 0.02 3.44 1.70
CA ILE A 69 0.52 3.37 0.31
C ILE A 69 -0.19 2.29 -0.52
N VAL A 70 -0.39 1.09 0.04
CA VAL A 70 -1.05 -0.02 -0.69
C VAL A 70 -2.52 0.33 -0.99
N GLY A 71 -3.17 1.10 -0.11
CA GLY A 71 -4.51 1.64 -0.33
C GLY A 71 -4.56 2.75 -1.39
N TYR A 72 -3.49 3.54 -1.55
CA TYR A 72 -3.39 4.56 -2.62
C TYR A 72 -3.22 3.92 -3.99
N ILE A 73 -2.38 2.87 -4.10
CA ILE A 73 -2.27 2.06 -5.33
C ILE A 73 -3.64 1.43 -5.65
N ALA A 74 -4.31 0.82 -4.67
CA ALA A 74 -5.64 0.24 -4.87
C ALA A 74 -6.70 1.27 -5.29
N ALA A 75 -6.62 2.51 -4.81
CA ALA A 75 -7.48 3.60 -5.25
C ALA A 75 -7.24 3.95 -6.72
N GLY A 76 -5.97 4.07 -7.14
CA GLY A 76 -5.63 4.32 -8.54
C GLY A 76 -6.09 3.18 -9.46
N ILE A 77 -5.91 1.92 -9.05
CA ILE A 77 -6.43 0.76 -9.79
C ILE A 77 -7.96 0.86 -9.97
N LEU A 78 -8.71 1.21 -8.90
CA LEU A 78 -10.16 1.36 -8.99
C LEU A 78 -10.59 2.55 -9.86
N LEU A 79 -9.84 3.65 -9.86
CA LEU A 79 -10.23 4.89 -10.55
C LEU A 79 -9.77 4.91 -12.02
N GLY A 80 -8.72 4.16 -12.35
CA GLY A 80 -8.09 4.14 -13.66
C GLY A 80 -8.87 3.39 -14.74
N PRO A 81 -8.33 3.33 -15.96
CA PRO A 81 -9.06 2.86 -17.14
C PRO A 81 -9.56 1.41 -17.06
N THR A 82 -8.84 0.53 -16.35
CA THR A 82 -9.22 -0.89 -16.18
C THR A 82 -10.10 -1.15 -14.95
N GLY A 83 -10.39 -0.11 -14.15
CA GLY A 83 -11.27 -0.15 -12.99
C GLY A 83 -12.65 0.43 -13.32
N LEU A 84 -12.90 1.65 -12.84
CA LEU A 84 -14.13 2.41 -13.06
C LEU A 84 -14.03 3.38 -14.26
N GLY A 85 -12.83 3.62 -14.81
CA GLY A 85 -12.63 4.54 -15.92
C GLY A 85 -12.95 6.00 -15.61
N ILE A 86 -12.85 6.41 -14.34
CA ILE A 86 -13.14 7.79 -13.90
C ILE A 86 -11.97 8.73 -14.23
N VAL A 87 -10.74 8.20 -14.23
CA VAL A 87 -9.52 8.95 -14.56
C VAL A 87 -8.84 8.28 -15.76
N GLU A 88 -8.85 8.99 -16.89
CA GLU A 88 -8.13 8.58 -18.10
C GLU A 88 -6.62 8.79 -17.95
N GLN A 89 -5.82 8.01 -18.69
CA GLN A 89 -4.36 8.21 -18.73
C GLN A 89 -4.02 9.42 -19.62
N SER A 90 -3.40 10.44 -19.01
CA SER A 90 -2.95 11.67 -19.68
C SER A 90 -1.48 11.95 -19.39
N GLU A 91 -0.83 12.73 -20.26
CA GLU A 91 0.56 13.17 -20.08
C GLU A 91 0.79 13.91 -18.75
N SER A 92 -0.23 14.64 -18.27
CA SER A 92 -0.22 15.32 -16.98
C SER A 92 -0.07 14.35 -15.80
N ILE A 93 -0.59 13.12 -15.88
CA ILE A 93 -0.43 12.10 -14.82
C ILE A 93 1.02 11.60 -14.77
N THR A 94 1.68 11.46 -15.91
CA THR A 94 3.10 11.10 -16.00
C THR A 94 3.98 12.19 -15.40
N LEU A 95 3.79 13.46 -15.80
CA LEU A 95 4.52 14.60 -15.23
C LEU A 95 4.29 14.73 -13.71
N LEU A 96 3.06 14.49 -13.25
CA LEU A 96 2.72 14.52 -11.83
C LEU A 96 3.39 13.37 -11.06
N ALA A 97 3.53 12.18 -11.66
CA ALA A 97 4.29 11.06 -11.10
C ALA A 97 5.79 11.39 -11.02
N GLU A 98 6.40 11.95 -12.07
CA GLU A 98 7.82 12.37 -12.09
C GLU A 98 8.12 13.43 -11.03
N MET A 99 7.25 14.43 -10.86
CA MET A 99 7.37 15.43 -9.81
C MET A 99 7.19 14.82 -8.41
N GLY A 100 6.27 13.86 -8.27
CA GLY A 100 6.11 13.07 -7.05
C GLY A 100 7.38 12.27 -6.69
N VAL A 101 8.01 11.64 -7.67
CA VAL A 101 9.30 10.92 -7.55
C VAL A 101 10.41 11.86 -7.08
N LEU A 102 10.62 12.97 -7.80
CA LEU A 102 11.68 13.93 -7.50
C LEU A 102 11.60 14.40 -6.05
N LEU A 103 10.40 14.77 -5.60
CA LEU A 103 10.18 15.23 -4.25
C LEU A 103 10.22 14.09 -3.22
N LEU A 104 9.81 12.86 -3.57
CA LEU A 104 9.96 11.68 -2.71
C LEU A 104 11.44 11.37 -2.41
N LEU A 105 12.32 11.43 -3.41
CA LEU A 105 13.76 11.23 -3.20
C LEU A 105 14.40 12.37 -2.39
N PHE A 106 13.91 13.61 -2.55
CA PHE A 106 14.29 14.72 -1.66
C PHE A 106 13.93 14.44 -0.19
N LEU A 107 12.71 13.95 0.06
CA LEU A 107 12.21 13.64 1.39
C LEU A 107 12.99 12.47 2.03
N ILE A 108 13.30 11.43 1.26
CA ILE A 108 14.17 10.32 1.71
C ILE A 108 15.57 10.84 2.06
N GLY A 109 16.14 11.73 1.24
CA GLY A 109 17.40 12.42 1.55
C GLY A 109 17.35 13.17 2.89
N MET A 110 16.21 13.79 3.24
CA MET A 110 16.02 14.47 4.53
C MET A 110 15.87 13.54 5.73
N GLU A 111 15.21 12.39 5.56
CA GLU A 111 15.04 11.39 6.62
C GLU A 111 16.34 10.62 6.92
N LEU A 112 17.21 10.46 5.91
CA LEU A 112 18.45 9.69 5.96
C LEU A 112 19.39 10.15 7.10
N SER A 113 19.53 9.30 8.11
CA SER A 113 20.49 9.51 9.20
C SER A 113 21.87 9.01 8.81
N ILE A 114 22.70 9.89 8.21
CA ILE A 114 24.07 9.58 7.78
C ILE A 114 24.86 8.88 8.90
N ARG A 115 24.79 9.39 10.13
CA ARG A 115 25.50 8.82 11.27
C ARG A 115 25.06 7.40 11.62
N ALA A 116 23.77 7.08 11.45
CA ALA A 116 23.28 5.72 11.67
C ALA A 116 23.67 4.79 10.51
N PHE A 117 23.60 5.28 9.27
CA PHE A 117 23.99 4.52 8.08
C PHE A 117 25.49 4.18 8.08
N VAL A 118 26.37 5.13 8.44
CA VAL A 118 27.83 4.92 8.50
C VAL A 118 28.23 3.77 9.44
N LEU A 119 27.47 3.52 10.52
CA LEU A 119 27.73 2.39 11.44
C LEU A 119 27.51 1.01 10.81
N VAL A 120 26.66 0.91 9.78
CA VAL A 120 26.32 -0.34 9.09
C VAL A 120 26.70 -0.31 7.60
N LEU A 121 27.47 0.70 7.17
CA LEU A 121 27.78 1.00 5.77
C LEU A 121 28.37 -0.20 5.03
N VAL A 122 29.41 -0.83 5.60
CA VAL A 122 30.12 -1.95 4.96
C VAL A 122 29.22 -3.17 4.76
N PRO A 123 28.54 -3.74 5.79
CA PRO A 123 27.63 -4.85 5.56
C PRO A 123 26.41 -4.46 4.72
N ALA A 124 25.86 -3.25 4.86
CA ALA A 124 24.74 -2.77 4.05
C ALA A 124 25.08 -2.72 2.55
N LEU A 125 26.23 -2.13 2.18
CA LEU A 125 26.70 -2.07 0.80
C LEU A 125 27.03 -3.46 0.25
N MET A 126 27.61 -4.36 1.04
CA MET A 126 27.88 -5.75 0.60
C MET A 126 26.58 -6.52 0.31
N ILE A 127 25.54 -6.34 1.13
CA ILE A 127 24.23 -6.97 0.90
C ILE A 127 23.55 -6.34 -0.32
N ALA A 128 23.53 -5.01 -0.45
CA ALA A 128 22.94 -4.31 -1.59
C ALA A 128 23.63 -4.68 -2.92
N ALA A 129 24.97 -4.70 -2.93
CA ALA A 129 25.74 -5.17 -4.09
C ALA A 129 25.51 -6.66 -4.38
N GLY A 130 25.33 -7.50 -3.35
CA GLY A 130 25.00 -8.92 -3.49
C GLY A 130 23.59 -9.15 -4.07
N GLN A 131 22.60 -8.37 -3.63
CA GLN A 131 21.23 -8.37 -4.17
C GLN A 131 21.26 -7.96 -5.65
N LEU A 132 21.98 -6.88 -5.98
CA LEU A 132 22.14 -6.41 -7.35
C LEU A 132 22.86 -7.44 -8.25
N ALA A 133 24.01 -7.97 -7.81
CA ALA A 133 24.77 -8.96 -8.57
C ALA A 133 23.97 -10.26 -8.78
N THR A 134 23.15 -10.67 -7.81
CA THR A 134 22.28 -11.85 -7.98
C THR A 134 21.08 -11.54 -8.86
N GLY A 135 20.50 -10.33 -8.76
CA GLY A 135 19.48 -9.84 -9.69
C GLY A 135 19.99 -9.82 -11.13
N MET A 136 21.25 -9.41 -11.35
CA MET A 136 21.93 -9.49 -12.65
C MET A 136 22.09 -10.94 -13.09
N GLY A 137 22.55 -11.85 -12.23
CA GLY A 137 22.70 -13.27 -12.57
C GLY A 137 21.38 -13.94 -12.96
N VAL A 138 20.29 -13.66 -12.23
CA VAL A 138 18.95 -14.17 -12.53
C VAL A 138 18.41 -13.56 -13.83
N SER A 139 18.51 -12.24 -14.00
CA SER A 139 18.02 -11.55 -15.20
C SER A 139 18.83 -11.93 -16.45
N PHE A 140 20.13 -12.20 -16.30
CA PHE A 140 20.99 -12.69 -17.38
C PHE A 140 20.65 -14.12 -17.77
N LEU A 141 20.34 -14.99 -16.80
CA LEU A 141 19.86 -16.34 -17.08
C LEU A 141 18.56 -16.29 -17.90
N PHE A 142 17.55 -15.54 -17.45
CA PHE A 142 16.31 -15.39 -18.22
C PHE A 142 16.53 -14.70 -19.56
N GLY A 143 17.36 -13.67 -19.61
CA GLY A 143 17.68 -12.97 -20.86
C GLY A 143 18.40 -13.84 -21.88
N TRP A 144 19.27 -14.76 -21.46
CA TRP A 144 19.88 -15.74 -22.36
C TRP A 144 18.88 -16.79 -22.87
N LEU A 145 17.87 -17.16 -22.08
CA LEU A 145 16.80 -18.05 -22.53
C LEU A 145 15.76 -17.37 -23.44
N LEU A 146 15.57 -16.05 -23.29
CA LEU A 146 14.48 -15.27 -23.92
C LEU A 146 15.00 -14.24 -24.93
N ASP A 147 16.29 -14.29 -25.27
CA ASP A 147 17.00 -13.39 -26.20
C ASP A 147 16.86 -11.89 -25.85
N TRP A 148 16.90 -11.56 -24.56
CA TRP A 148 16.83 -10.18 -24.08
C TRP A 148 18.16 -9.44 -24.28
N SER A 149 18.04 -8.17 -24.64
CA SER A 149 19.18 -7.27 -24.77
C SER A 149 19.87 -6.99 -23.42
N LEU A 150 21.16 -6.64 -23.44
CA LEU A 150 21.89 -6.29 -22.21
C LEU A 150 21.24 -5.13 -21.40
N PRO A 151 20.70 -4.05 -22.02
CA PRO A 151 19.92 -3.05 -21.31
C PRO A 151 18.70 -3.61 -20.57
N GLN A 152 17.94 -4.52 -21.18
CA GLN A 152 16.79 -5.18 -20.54
C GLN A 152 17.23 -6.02 -19.32
N ILE A 153 18.29 -6.81 -19.49
CA ILE A 153 18.87 -7.63 -18.41
C ILE A 153 19.30 -6.77 -17.22
N LEU A 154 19.99 -5.65 -17.48
CA LEU A 154 20.44 -4.72 -16.44
C LEU A 154 19.27 -4.02 -15.75
N LEU A 155 18.27 -3.56 -16.51
CA LEU A 155 17.13 -2.86 -15.94
C LEU A 155 16.25 -3.78 -15.08
N LEU A 156 15.97 -4.99 -15.55
CA LEU A 156 15.21 -5.98 -14.78
C LEU A 156 15.97 -6.41 -13.52
N ALA A 157 17.30 -6.47 -13.57
CA ALA A 157 18.13 -6.69 -12.39
C ALA A 157 17.99 -5.55 -11.35
N PHE A 158 17.94 -4.29 -11.80
CA PHE A 158 17.70 -3.14 -10.92
C PHE A 158 16.31 -3.22 -10.27
N ILE A 159 15.27 -3.47 -11.10
CA ILE A 159 13.87 -3.63 -10.68
C ILE A 159 13.72 -4.70 -9.60
N VAL A 160 14.37 -5.87 -9.74
CA VAL A 160 14.27 -6.97 -8.75
C VAL A 160 15.15 -6.73 -7.52
N ALA A 161 16.26 -5.99 -7.64
CA ALA A 161 17.17 -5.71 -6.52
C ALA A 161 16.55 -4.78 -5.46
N LEU A 162 15.83 -3.73 -5.85
CA LEU A 162 15.24 -2.75 -4.92
C LEU A 162 14.08 -3.34 -4.11
N SER A 163 14.03 -3.03 -2.82
CA SER A 163 13.06 -3.57 -1.85
C SER A 163 12.19 -2.45 -1.27
N SER A 164 10.98 -2.76 -0.81
CA SER A 164 10.09 -1.71 -0.29
C SER A 164 10.48 -1.27 1.13
N THR A 165 10.98 -0.04 1.25
CA THR A 165 11.39 0.57 2.52
C THR A 165 10.20 0.75 3.46
N ALA A 166 9.06 1.25 2.97
CA ALA A 166 7.86 1.46 3.77
C ALA A 166 7.29 0.15 4.36
N VAL A 167 7.25 -0.93 3.57
CA VAL A 167 6.76 -2.22 4.07
C VAL A 167 7.77 -2.87 5.02
N ALA A 168 9.07 -2.85 4.70
CA ALA A 168 10.09 -3.46 5.55
C ALA A 168 10.16 -2.78 6.94
N ILE A 169 10.09 -1.45 7.00
CA ILE A 169 9.96 -0.70 8.27
C ILE A 169 8.70 -1.13 9.01
N LYS A 170 7.55 -1.24 8.31
CA LYS A 170 6.30 -1.62 8.97
C LYS A 170 6.34 -3.05 9.53
N VAL A 171 6.94 -4.00 8.81
CA VAL A 171 7.17 -5.37 9.26
C VAL A 171 8.01 -5.39 10.53
N LEU A 172 9.13 -4.66 10.57
CA LEU A 172 10.04 -4.62 11.72
C LEU A 172 9.41 -3.97 12.95
N ASP A 173 8.61 -2.91 12.77
CA ASP A 173 7.81 -2.29 13.83
C ASP A 173 6.78 -3.28 14.38
N ASP A 174 6.08 -3.98 13.48
CA ASP A 174 5.00 -4.92 13.81
C ASP A 174 5.44 -6.21 14.52
N ILE A 175 6.74 -6.55 14.46
CA ILE A 175 7.38 -7.65 15.20
C ILE A 175 8.29 -7.17 16.35
N GLY A 176 8.45 -5.85 16.54
CA GLY A 176 9.28 -5.26 17.61
C GLY A 176 10.79 -5.16 17.33
N GLU A 177 11.25 -5.59 16.15
CA GLU A 177 12.66 -5.63 15.74
C GLU A 177 13.20 -4.28 15.21
N LEU A 178 12.36 -3.25 15.04
CA LEU A 178 12.76 -1.96 14.43
C LEU A 178 13.97 -1.28 15.11
N ARG A 179 14.13 -1.46 16.43
CA ARG A 179 15.19 -0.82 17.23
C ARG A 179 16.36 -1.75 17.59
N THR A 180 16.33 -3.00 17.14
CA THR A 180 17.34 -4.02 17.43
C THR A 180 18.48 -3.97 16.41
N GLU A 181 19.36 -4.98 16.41
CA GLU A 181 20.36 -5.17 15.35
C GLU A 181 19.73 -5.49 14.00
N THR A 182 18.66 -6.31 13.97
CA THR A 182 17.80 -6.61 12.83
C THR A 182 17.28 -5.35 12.14
N GLY A 183 16.69 -4.43 12.93
CA GLY A 183 16.22 -3.15 12.41
C GLY A 183 17.36 -2.30 11.85
N ARG A 184 18.49 -2.20 12.57
CA ARG A 184 19.66 -1.42 12.11
C ARG A 184 20.25 -1.93 10.80
N ILE A 185 20.47 -3.24 10.65
CA ILE A 185 21.02 -3.78 9.39
C ILE A 185 20.02 -3.69 8.25
N THR A 186 18.74 -3.98 8.49
CA THR A 186 17.70 -3.91 7.46
C THR A 186 17.52 -2.49 6.94
N ILE A 187 17.36 -1.51 7.83
CA ILE A 187 17.27 -0.09 7.45
C ILE A 187 18.56 0.36 6.76
N GLY A 188 19.73 -0.12 7.21
CA GLY A 188 21.01 0.13 6.53
C GLY A 188 21.02 -0.34 5.08
N VAL A 189 20.56 -1.57 4.81
CA VAL A 189 20.46 -2.12 3.45
C VAL A 189 19.47 -1.35 2.60
N LEU A 190 18.30 -0.99 3.16
CA LEU A 190 17.30 -0.19 2.46
C LEU A 190 17.85 1.19 2.08
N ILE A 191 18.53 1.89 3.00
CA ILE A 191 19.22 3.16 2.70
C ILE A 191 20.30 2.97 1.61
N ALA A 192 21.03 1.85 1.60
CA ALA A 192 21.99 1.56 0.54
C ALA A 192 21.32 1.33 -0.83
N GLN A 193 20.14 0.70 -0.86
CA GLN A 193 19.33 0.54 -2.07
C GLN A 193 18.75 1.87 -2.56
N ASP A 194 18.20 2.68 -1.65
CA ASP A 194 17.65 4.01 -1.94
C ASP A 194 18.73 4.99 -2.42
N ILE A 195 19.98 4.87 -1.96
CA ILE A 195 21.15 5.56 -2.55
C ILE A 195 21.47 5.00 -3.95
N ALA A 196 21.41 3.69 -4.13
CA ALA A 196 21.79 3.03 -5.38
C ALA A 196 20.80 3.27 -6.54
N ILE A 197 19.57 3.72 -6.27
CA ILE A 197 18.61 4.10 -7.32
C ILE A 197 19.19 5.17 -8.27
N VAL A 198 20.01 6.09 -7.75
CA VAL A 198 20.57 7.21 -8.51
C VAL A 198 21.47 6.72 -9.66
N PRO A 199 22.55 5.94 -9.42
CA PRO A 199 23.35 5.40 -10.52
C PRO A 199 22.56 4.39 -11.37
N MET A 200 21.56 3.68 -10.82
CA MET A 200 20.66 2.84 -11.62
C MET A 200 19.85 3.65 -12.63
N LEU A 201 19.31 4.81 -12.24
CA LEU A 201 18.59 5.72 -13.13
C LEU A 201 19.51 6.34 -14.18
N ILE A 202 20.72 6.80 -13.81
CA ILE A 202 21.71 7.30 -14.78
C ILE A 202 22.07 6.23 -15.82
N ILE A 203 22.23 4.97 -15.41
CA ILE A 203 22.44 3.84 -16.33
C ILE A 203 21.20 3.63 -17.23
N ALA A 204 19.99 3.61 -16.65
CA ALA A 204 18.75 3.39 -17.38
C ALA A 204 18.46 4.49 -18.42
N GLU A 205 18.68 5.76 -18.05
CA GLU A 205 18.59 6.94 -18.92
C GLU A 205 19.65 6.90 -20.04
N SER A 206 20.84 6.35 -19.78
CA SER A 206 21.93 6.34 -20.77
C SER A 206 21.72 5.40 -21.97
N PHE A 207 20.81 4.42 -21.85
CA PHE A 207 20.56 3.43 -22.90
C PHE A 207 19.99 4.05 -24.19
N GLY A 208 19.18 5.11 -24.08
CA GLY A 208 18.71 5.93 -25.19
C GLY A 208 17.68 5.29 -26.13
N ALA A 209 16.58 6.00 -26.40
CA ALA A 209 15.46 5.51 -27.22
C ALA A 209 15.78 5.23 -28.71
N SER A 210 16.98 5.54 -29.21
CA SER A 210 17.33 5.53 -30.64
C SER A 210 18.48 4.60 -31.02
N GLY A 211 19.03 3.82 -30.09
CA GLY A 211 20.21 2.97 -30.34
C GLY A 211 21.55 3.72 -30.33
N ASP A 212 21.55 5.01 -30.65
CA ASP A 212 22.62 5.97 -30.34
C ASP A 212 22.61 6.34 -28.84
N GLY A 213 22.72 5.32 -27.97
CA GLY A 213 22.87 5.51 -26.53
C GLY A 213 24.12 6.33 -26.19
N GLN A 214 24.16 6.95 -25.00
CA GLN A 214 25.34 7.72 -24.62
C GLN A 214 26.59 6.82 -24.64
N PRO A 215 27.71 7.26 -25.23
CA PRO A 215 28.91 6.44 -25.31
C PRO A 215 29.36 6.08 -23.90
N VAL A 216 29.64 4.79 -23.66
CA VAL A 216 29.81 4.20 -22.31
C VAL A 216 30.77 4.99 -21.40
N TRP A 217 31.79 5.66 -21.97
CA TRP A 217 32.71 6.52 -21.21
C TRP A 217 32.01 7.75 -20.58
N GLN A 218 31.01 8.35 -21.23
CA GLN A 218 30.22 9.45 -20.66
C GLN A 218 29.37 8.94 -19.51
N THR A 219 28.66 7.83 -19.68
CA THR A 219 27.89 7.19 -18.60
C THR A 219 28.79 6.85 -17.41
N LEU A 220 29.99 6.30 -17.63
CA LEU A 220 30.97 6.03 -16.58
C LEU A 220 31.47 7.31 -15.90
N VAL A 221 31.70 8.39 -16.64
CA VAL A 221 32.06 9.71 -16.06
C VAL A 221 30.93 10.26 -15.21
N LEU A 222 29.66 10.19 -15.65
CA LEU A 222 28.50 10.64 -14.90
C LEU A 222 28.29 9.82 -13.61
N ILE A 223 28.39 8.49 -13.68
CA ILE A 223 28.32 7.61 -12.50
C ILE A 223 29.47 7.93 -11.55
N THR A 224 30.70 8.07 -12.05
CA THR A 224 31.87 8.38 -11.21
C THR A 224 31.71 9.74 -10.55
N ALA A 225 31.23 10.75 -11.28
CA ALA A 225 30.93 12.08 -10.73
C ALA A 225 29.84 12.01 -9.65
N ALA A 226 28.73 11.32 -9.89
CA ALA A 226 27.67 11.13 -8.90
C ALA A 226 28.19 10.43 -7.63
N VAL A 227 28.93 9.32 -7.77
CA VAL A 227 29.49 8.57 -6.63
C VAL A 227 30.53 9.40 -5.86
N VAL A 228 31.40 10.14 -6.55
CA VAL A 228 32.42 11.00 -5.90
C VAL A 228 31.78 12.20 -5.20
N ILE A 229 30.81 12.87 -5.83
CA ILE A 229 30.07 13.99 -5.23
C ILE A 229 29.30 13.50 -4.00
N LEU A 230 28.55 12.40 -4.11
CA LEU A 230 27.76 11.87 -3.01
C LEU A 230 28.64 11.33 -1.88
N GLY A 231 29.71 10.60 -2.20
CA GLY A 231 30.67 10.09 -1.22
C GLY A 231 31.42 11.22 -0.49
N GLY A 232 31.87 12.24 -1.23
CA GLY A 232 32.50 13.44 -0.68
C GLY A 232 31.54 14.25 0.19
N LEU A 233 30.27 14.34 -0.21
CA LEU A 233 29.21 14.96 0.59
C LEU A 233 28.95 14.16 1.87
N ILE A 234 28.73 12.85 1.81
CA ILE A 234 28.52 11.98 2.98
C ILE A 234 29.70 12.11 3.96
N TRP A 235 30.94 12.11 3.45
CA TRP A 235 32.15 12.31 4.25
C TRP A 235 32.18 13.69 4.95
N TYR A 236 31.90 14.76 4.19
CA TYR A 236 31.83 16.13 4.73
C TYR A 236 30.72 16.28 5.78
N LEU A 237 29.53 15.73 5.53
CA LEU A 237 28.40 15.77 6.46
C LEU A 237 28.61 14.92 7.71
N ASN A 238 29.49 13.91 7.67
CA ASN A 238 29.85 13.12 8.84
C ASN A 238 30.86 13.84 9.76
N MET A 239 31.49 14.94 9.33
CA MET A 239 32.40 15.73 10.18
C MET A 239 31.64 16.39 11.35
N PRO A 240 32.34 16.65 12.49
CA PRO A 240 31.74 17.33 13.64
C PRO A 240 31.49 18.82 13.38
N GLY A 241 30.31 19.11 12.81
CA GLY A 241 29.77 20.46 12.62
C GLY A 241 28.39 20.36 11.96
N LYS A 242 27.45 21.24 12.31
CA LYS A 242 26.19 21.36 11.55
C LYS A 242 26.39 22.40 10.46
N ILE A 243 25.85 22.17 9.26
CA ILE A 243 25.81 23.21 8.23
C ILE A 243 24.88 24.32 8.73
N THR A 244 25.46 25.49 9.03
CA THR A 244 24.70 26.73 9.19
C THR A 244 24.35 27.24 7.81
N LEU A 245 23.18 26.87 7.28
CA LEU A 245 22.69 27.44 6.02
C LEU A 245 22.60 28.97 6.21
N PRO A 246 23.14 29.80 5.29
CA PRO A 246 23.28 31.24 5.51
C PRO A 246 21.94 31.94 5.77
N PHE A 247 20.85 31.38 5.23
CA PHE A 247 19.50 31.90 5.39
C PHE A 247 18.80 31.51 6.71
N THR A 248 19.37 30.60 7.51
CA THR A 248 18.76 30.06 8.75
C THR A 248 18.20 31.19 9.63
N ARG A 249 18.99 32.25 9.87
CA ARG A 249 18.63 33.36 10.76
C ARG A 249 17.47 34.23 10.29
N TYR A 250 17.13 34.21 9.00
CA TYR A 250 16.06 35.03 8.42
C TYR A 250 14.70 34.32 8.39
N PHE A 251 14.72 32.98 8.53
CA PHE A 251 13.52 32.14 8.44
C PHE A 251 13.09 31.52 9.78
N THR A 252 13.94 31.50 10.81
CA THR A 252 13.57 31.01 12.16
C THR A 252 12.24 31.61 12.64
N GLY A 253 11.25 30.76 12.93
CA GLY A 253 9.92 31.19 13.38
C GLY A 253 8.94 31.59 12.26
N LYS A 254 9.25 31.32 10.99
CA LYS A 254 8.35 31.51 9.84
C LYS A 254 8.14 30.18 9.10
N PRO A 255 7.27 29.28 9.61
CA PRO A 255 7.18 27.90 9.13
C PRO A 255 6.84 27.77 7.64
N ASP A 256 5.90 28.58 7.14
CA ASP A 256 5.50 28.57 5.73
C ASP A 256 6.67 28.90 4.80
N LEU A 257 7.51 29.86 5.22
CA LEU A 257 8.64 30.34 4.45
C LEU A 257 9.84 29.38 4.51
N ILE A 258 9.99 28.62 5.60
CA ILE A 258 10.93 27.48 5.68
C ILE A 258 10.49 26.38 4.70
N THR A 259 9.21 26.03 4.69
CA THR A 259 8.65 25.01 3.77
C THR A 259 8.91 25.37 2.31
N LEU A 260 8.60 26.61 1.92
CA LEU A 260 8.85 27.11 0.57
C LEU A 260 10.35 27.17 0.24
N ALA A 261 11.21 27.60 1.18
CA ALA A 261 12.65 27.66 0.97
C ALA A 261 13.29 26.27 0.77
N MET A 262 12.77 25.23 1.42
CA MET A 262 13.22 23.85 1.23
C MET A 262 12.83 23.29 -0.14
N LEU A 263 11.59 23.52 -0.58
CA LEU A 263 11.14 23.14 -1.92
C LEU A 263 11.93 23.90 -3.00
N ALA A 264 12.12 25.21 -2.83
CA ALA A 264 12.94 26.01 -3.74
C ALA A 264 14.40 25.51 -3.80
N PHE A 265 14.99 25.13 -2.65
CA PHE A 265 16.32 24.52 -2.61
C PHE A 265 16.37 23.15 -3.30
N CYS A 266 15.38 22.30 -3.08
CA CYS A 266 15.22 21.02 -3.78
C CYS A 266 15.23 21.21 -5.31
N PHE A 267 14.33 22.07 -5.82
CA PHE A 267 14.25 22.33 -7.26
C PHE A 267 15.51 23.01 -7.82
N ALA A 268 16.14 23.93 -7.08
CA ALA A 268 17.37 24.58 -7.52
C ALA A 268 18.52 23.56 -7.67
N VAL A 269 18.72 22.67 -6.70
CA VAL A 269 19.79 21.64 -6.78
C VAL A 269 19.44 20.56 -7.81
N ALA A 270 18.17 20.18 -7.95
CA ALA A 270 17.69 19.29 -9.02
C ALA A 270 17.96 19.88 -10.42
N ALA A 271 17.68 21.17 -10.64
CA ALA A 271 17.97 21.87 -11.88
C ALA A 271 19.49 21.97 -12.13
N ILE A 272 20.29 22.30 -11.11
CA ILE A 272 21.76 22.31 -11.21
C ILE A 272 22.30 20.92 -11.58
N SER A 273 21.78 19.84 -10.99
CA SER A 273 22.12 18.46 -11.33
C SER A 273 21.88 18.18 -12.82
N SER A 274 20.68 18.53 -13.30
CA SER A 274 20.29 18.39 -14.72
C SER A 274 21.20 19.17 -15.68
N LEU A 275 21.63 20.38 -15.31
CA LEU A 275 22.58 21.19 -16.09
C LEU A 275 23.97 20.54 -16.23
N PHE A 276 24.38 19.68 -15.28
CA PHE A 276 25.61 18.89 -15.36
C PHE A 276 25.42 17.52 -16.02
N GLY A 277 24.25 17.22 -16.59
CA GLY A 277 23.94 15.94 -17.23
C GLY A 277 23.66 14.80 -16.23
N LEU A 278 23.43 15.12 -14.96
CA LEU A 278 23.00 14.16 -13.93
C LEU A 278 21.47 14.26 -13.76
N SER A 279 20.80 13.14 -13.48
CA SER A 279 19.33 13.12 -13.32
C SER A 279 18.84 14.15 -12.29
N ALA A 280 17.69 14.79 -12.55
CA ALA A 280 17.10 15.77 -11.61
C ALA A 280 16.78 15.13 -10.25
N VAL A 281 16.41 13.85 -10.25
CA VAL A 281 16.15 13.02 -9.07
C VAL A 281 17.39 12.91 -8.16
N TYR A 282 18.60 12.88 -8.74
CA TYR A 282 19.85 12.91 -7.97
C TYR A 282 20.02 14.21 -7.19
N GLY A 283 19.84 15.35 -7.86
CA GLY A 283 19.97 16.66 -7.23
C GLY A 283 18.95 16.87 -6.11
N ALA A 284 17.73 16.37 -6.29
CA ALA A 284 16.70 16.36 -5.26
C ALA A 284 17.14 15.54 -4.02
N PHE A 285 17.63 14.31 -4.20
CA PHE A 285 18.17 13.50 -3.11
C PHE A 285 19.33 14.18 -2.37
N VAL A 286 20.29 14.76 -3.12
CA VAL A 286 21.42 15.53 -2.58
C VAL A 286 20.96 16.75 -1.78
N ALA A 287 19.95 17.48 -2.26
CA ALA A 287 19.36 18.61 -1.53
C ALA A 287 18.76 18.19 -0.19
N GLY A 288 18.06 17.04 -0.18
CA GLY A 288 17.51 16.45 1.03
C GLY A 288 18.60 16.14 2.04
N LEU A 289 19.68 15.49 1.60
CA LEU A 289 20.81 15.11 2.44
C LEU A 289 21.52 16.33 3.07
N ILE A 290 21.64 17.44 2.32
CA ILE A 290 22.18 18.71 2.84
C ILE A 290 21.27 19.29 3.93
N ILE A 291 19.96 19.29 3.72
CA ILE A 291 18.99 19.78 4.72
C ILE A 291 18.96 18.87 5.97
N ALA A 292 19.06 17.54 5.79
CA ALA A 292 19.11 16.53 6.86
C ALA A 292 20.20 16.77 7.92
N ASN A 293 21.29 17.42 7.52
CA ASN A 293 22.45 17.68 8.37
C ASN A 293 22.68 19.20 8.64
N SER A 294 21.71 20.03 8.27
CA SER A 294 21.70 21.45 8.56
C SER A 294 21.27 21.76 10.01
N THR A 295 21.45 23.01 10.43
CA THR A 295 20.85 23.52 11.67
C THR A 295 19.32 23.49 11.69
N LEU A 296 18.66 23.52 10.52
CA LEU A 296 17.20 23.54 10.38
C LEU A 296 16.54 22.15 10.46
N ARG A 297 17.30 21.04 10.43
CA ARG A 297 16.79 19.65 10.31
C ARG A 297 15.47 19.37 11.05
N SER A 298 15.39 19.71 12.34
CA SER A 298 14.23 19.33 13.17
C SER A 298 12.96 20.07 12.78
N GLU A 299 13.08 21.33 12.37
CA GLU A 299 11.98 22.18 11.90
C GLU A 299 11.63 21.78 10.46
N ALA A 300 12.65 21.59 9.62
CA ALA A 300 12.55 21.11 8.24
C ALA A 300 11.73 19.80 8.09
N ILE A 301 12.08 18.76 8.86
CA ILE A 301 11.39 17.46 8.79
C ILE A 301 9.92 17.60 9.21
N GLN A 302 9.65 18.32 10.30
CA GLN A 302 8.27 18.50 10.78
C GLN A 302 7.39 19.29 9.79
N LEU A 303 7.95 20.33 9.17
CA LEU A 303 7.22 21.18 8.24
C LEU A 303 7.01 20.56 6.86
N THR A 304 7.89 19.65 6.42
CA THR A 304 7.73 18.99 5.11
C THR A 304 6.88 17.71 5.19
N TYR A 305 6.63 17.16 6.37
CA TYR A 305 5.83 15.93 6.53
C TYR A 305 4.40 15.96 5.94
N PRO A 306 3.65 17.08 5.99
CA PRO A 306 2.36 17.20 5.28
C PRO A 306 2.54 17.16 3.75
N VAL A 307 3.57 17.84 3.24
CA VAL A 307 3.90 17.88 1.80
C VAL A 307 4.29 16.48 1.31
N GLN A 308 5.13 15.78 2.05
CA GLN A 308 5.48 14.35 1.84
C GLN A 308 4.24 13.47 1.75
N SER A 309 3.31 13.61 2.70
CA SER A 309 2.11 12.79 2.76
C SER A 309 1.23 12.94 1.50
N ILE A 310 1.12 14.16 0.97
CA ILE A 310 0.37 14.46 -0.27
C ILE A 310 1.11 13.89 -1.49
N LEU A 311 2.42 14.08 -1.59
CA LEU A 311 3.22 13.62 -2.73
C LEU A 311 3.30 12.10 -2.83
N VAL A 312 3.45 11.42 -1.69
CA VAL A 312 3.37 9.96 -1.58
C VAL A 312 2.00 9.48 -2.07
N PHE A 313 0.91 10.10 -1.61
CA PHE A 313 -0.43 9.79 -2.11
C PHE A 313 -0.54 9.93 -3.63
N ILE A 314 -0.13 11.08 -4.18
CA ILE A 314 -0.17 11.38 -5.61
C ILE A 314 0.63 10.35 -6.42
N PHE A 315 1.89 10.09 -6.05
CA PHE A 315 2.77 9.16 -6.77
C PHE A 315 2.18 7.74 -6.82
N PHE A 316 1.73 7.22 -5.68
CA PHE A 316 1.18 5.87 -5.61
C PHE A 316 -0.22 5.74 -6.24
N LEU A 317 -1.02 6.81 -6.21
CA LEU A 317 -2.25 6.88 -6.99
C LEU A 317 -1.96 6.81 -8.50
N SER A 318 -1.01 7.61 -9.01
CA SER A 318 -0.60 7.60 -10.42
C SER A 318 -0.07 6.24 -10.87
N ILE A 319 0.71 5.54 -10.03
CA ILE A 319 1.09 4.15 -10.28
C ILE A 319 -0.14 3.25 -10.39
N GLY A 320 -1.12 3.41 -9.49
CA GLY A 320 -2.37 2.67 -9.54
C GLY A 320 -3.12 2.85 -10.87
N LEU A 321 -3.15 4.06 -11.41
CA LEU A 321 -3.77 4.40 -12.70
C LEU A 321 -3.05 3.78 -13.91
N LEU A 322 -1.77 3.42 -13.78
CA LEU A 322 -0.94 2.79 -14.82
C LEU A 322 -1.06 1.25 -14.85
N ILE A 323 -1.64 0.63 -13.83
CA ILE A 323 -1.79 -0.82 -13.74
C ILE A 323 -2.95 -1.28 -14.64
N ASP A 324 -2.65 -2.27 -15.49
CA ASP A 324 -3.62 -2.88 -16.40
C ASP A 324 -4.14 -4.21 -15.80
N LEU A 325 -5.38 -4.20 -15.29
CA LEU A 325 -6.02 -5.39 -14.74
C LEU A 325 -6.35 -6.45 -15.80
N ASP A 326 -6.66 -6.05 -17.03
CA ASP A 326 -6.97 -6.98 -18.13
C ASP A 326 -5.73 -7.77 -18.53
N TYR A 327 -4.57 -7.11 -18.58
CA TYR A 327 -3.27 -7.76 -18.76
C TYR A 327 -2.95 -8.72 -17.62
N ILE A 328 -3.17 -8.33 -16.36
CA ILE A 328 -2.98 -9.20 -15.20
C ILE A 328 -3.91 -10.42 -15.30
N MET A 329 -5.17 -10.25 -15.71
CA MET A 329 -6.13 -11.34 -15.83
C MET A 329 -5.80 -12.28 -17.01
N ALA A 330 -5.36 -11.73 -18.15
CA ALA A 330 -4.91 -12.53 -19.30
C ALA A 330 -3.65 -13.34 -18.99
N ASN A 331 -2.68 -12.72 -18.30
CA ASN A 331 -1.35 -13.29 -18.01
C ASN A 331 -1.19 -13.78 -16.56
N TRP A 332 -2.28 -14.06 -15.84
CA TRP A 332 -2.26 -14.29 -14.38
C TRP A 332 -1.29 -15.38 -13.94
N LYS A 333 -1.10 -16.43 -14.75
CA LYS A 333 -0.14 -17.52 -14.49
C LYS A 333 1.31 -17.02 -14.53
N THR A 334 1.63 -16.21 -15.53
CA THR A 334 2.96 -15.61 -15.73
C THR A 334 3.25 -14.61 -14.61
N VAL A 335 2.30 -13.70 -14.32
CA VAL A 335 2.41 -12.75 -13.21
C VAL A 335 2.61 -13.48 -11.88
N LEU A 336 1.77 -14.48 -11.56
CA LEU A 336 1.89 -15.24 -10.32
C LEU A 336 3.22 -16.02 -10.21
N LEU A 337 3.71 -16.59 -11.32
CA LEU A 337 5.00 -17.27 -11.38
C LEU A 337 6.15 -16.31 -11.05
N PHE A 338 6.19 -15.14 -11.70
CA PHE A 338 7.23 -14.12 -11.44
C PHE A 338 7.12 -13.53 -10.04
N VAL A 339 5.91 -13.28 -9.52
CA VAL A 339 5.67 -12.82 -8.15
C VAL A 339 6.21 -13.83 -7.12
N LEU A 340 5.87 -15.12 -7.26
CA LEU A 340 6.35 -16.16 -6.35
C LEU A 340 7.86 -16.37 -6.48
N ALA A 341 8.40 -16.39 -7.71
CA ALA A 341 9.82 -16.50 -7.96
C ALA A 341 10.60 -15.33 -7.34
N ALA A 342 10.11 -14.09 -7.52
CA ALA A 342 10.71 -12.89 -6.94
C ALA A 342 10.71 -12.95 -5.41
N VAL A 343 9.54 -13.16 -4.77
CA VAL A 343 9.44 -13.18 -3.30
C VAL A 343 10.27 -14.30 -2.68
N ILE A 344 10.19 -15.53 -3.21
CA ILE A 344 10.95 -16.68 -2.67
C ILE A 344 12.46 -16.47 -2.86
N THR A 345 12.89 -16.12 -4.08
CA THR A 345 14.31 -15.93 -4.39
C THR A 345 14.88 -14.78 -3.57
N LYS A 346 14.20 -13.63 -3.55
CA LYS A 346 14.63 -12.45 -2.78
C LYS A 346 14.70 -12.74 -1.29
N THR A 347 13.70 -13.42 -0.72
CA THR A 347 13.74 -13.86 0.69
C THR A 347 14.98 -14.70 0.98
N LEU A 348 15.20 -15.78 0.23
CA LEU A 348 16.33 -16.70 0.45
C LEU A 348 17.67 -15.98 0.29
N LEU A 349 17.82 -15.15 -0.74
CA LEU A 349 19.03 -14.37 -0.99
C LEU A 349 19.30 -13.35 0.10
N ASN A 350 18.28 -12.64 0.58
CA ASN A 350 18.46 -11.64 1.63
C ASN A 350 18.95 -12.30 2.93
N ILE A 351 18.31 -13.40 3.36
CA ILE A 351 18.74 -14.16 4.55
C ILE A 351 20.19 -14.64 4.37
N MET A 352 20.50 -15.21 3.21
CA MET A 352 21.84 -15.71 2.88
C MET A 352 22.92 -14.62 2.87
N LEU A 353 22.60 -13.43 2.33
CA LEU A 353 23.53 -12.30 2.26
C LEU A 353 23.76 -11.68 3.64
N VAL A 354 22.70 -11.45 4.44
CA VAL A 354 22.83 -10.99 5.84
C VAL A 354 23.61 -12.02 6.67
N ARG A 355 23.35 -13.32 6.48
CA ARG A 355 24.08 -14.39 7.17
C ARG A 355 25.57 -14.44 6.78
N ARG A 356 25.91 -14.13 5.52
CA ARG A 356 27.29 -14.08 5.01
C ARG A 356 28.07 -12.86 5.49
N THR A 357 27.43 -11.75 5.82
CA THR A 357 28.11 -10.57 6.40
C THR A 357 28.40 -10.68 7.90
N GLY A 358 28.06 -11.82 8.52
CA GLY A 358 28.51 -12.21 9.87
C GLY A 358 27.41 -12.25 10.95
N PHE A 359 26.21 -11.76 10.65
CA PHE A 359 25.09 -11.74 11.60
C PHE A 359 24.56 -13.15 11.93
N SER A 360 23.92 -13.28 13.09
CA SER A 360 23.27 -14.53 13.52
C SER A 360 22.03 -14.86 12.68
N TRP A 361 21.49 -16.07 12.82
CA TRP A 361 20.23 -16.45 12.17
C TRP A 361 19.03 -15.63 12.67
N ASP A 362 19.06 -15.25 13.95
CA ASP A 362 18.02 -14.45 14.63
C ASP A 362 17.91 -13.04 14.03
N VAL A 363 19.03 -12.51 13.54
CA VAL A 363 19.08 -11.25 12.78
C VAL A 363 18.81 -11.49 11.29
N ALA A 364 19.41 -12.53 10.69
CA ALA A 364 19.36 -12.76 9.25
C ALA A 364 17.98 -13.16 8.74
N VAL A 365 17.23 -13.99 9.48
CA VAL A 365 15.91 -14.47 9.06
C VAL A 365 14.88 -13.32 9.03
N PRO A 366 14.65 -12.55 10.12
CA PRO A 366 13.65 -11.48 10.08
C PRO A 366 14.06 -10.33 9.15
N SER A 367 15.35 -9.99 9.08
CA SER A 367 15.87 -9.01 8.12
C SER A 367 15.57 -9.42 6.67
N GLY A 368 15.85 -10.69 6.33
CA GLY A 368 15.64 -11.18 4.96
C GLY A 368 14.16 -11.30 4.58
N LEU A 369 13.30 -11.68 5.53
CA LEU A 369 11.85 -11.71 5.38
C LEU A 369 11.25 -10.30 5.20
N ALA A 370 11.76 -9.29 5.91
CA ALA A 370 11.30 -7.90 5.79
C ALA A 370 11.63 -7.30 4.41
N MET A 371 12.80 -7.63 3.84
CA MET A 371 13.26 -7.15 2.52
C MET A 371 12.74 -7.98 1.32
N ALA A 372 11.76 -8.87 1.51
CA ALA A 372 11.34 -9.83 0.49
C ALA A 372 10.58 -9.25 -0.71
N GLN A 373 9.98 -8.06 -0.56
CA GLN A 373 9.11 -7.45 -1.57
C GLN A 373 9.89 -6.52 -2.49
N ILE A 374 9.39 -6.30 -3.70
CA ILE A 374 9.96 -5.35 -4.66
C ILE A 374 9.61 -3.92 -4.20
N GLY A 375 10.56 -2.99 -4.36
CA GLY A 375 10.39 -1.61 -3.96
C GLY A 375 9.52 -0.78 -4.90
N GLU A 376 8.88 0.23 -4.33
CA GLU A 376 8.16 1.28 -5.04
C GLU A 376 8.99 1.97 -6.13
N PHE A 377 10.30 2.11 -5.90
CA PHE A 377 11.26 2.70 -6.82
C PHE A 377 11.44 1.90 -8.12
N SER A 378 11.08 0.62 -8.12
CA SER A 378 11.12 -0.22 -9.32
C SER A 378 10.08 0.19 -10.37
N PHE A 379 8.99 0.87 -9.98
CA PHE A 379 8.03 1.43 -10.95
C PHE A 379 8.67 2.51 -11.83
N ILE A 380 9.58 3.30 -11.25
CA ILE A 380 10.27 4.40 -11.95
C ILE A 380 11.32 3.83 -12.91
N LEU A 381 12.04 2.80 -12.49
CA LEU A 381 12.95 2.08 -13.39
C LEU A 381 12.19 1.45 -14.55
N ALA A 382 10.99 0.91 -14.32
CA ALA A 382 10.15 0.40 -15.39
C ALA A 382 9.70 1.51 -16.36
N SER A 383 9.26 2.68 -15.87
CA SER A 383 8.82 3.79 -16.74
C SER A 383 9.97 4.42 -17.53
N VAL A 384 11.14 4.62 -16.90
CA VAL A 384 12.38 5.05 -17.58
C VAL A 384 12.81 4.01 -18.62
N GLY A 385 12.61 2.71 -18.34
CA GLY A 385 12.84 1.62 -19.28
C GLY A 385 11.96 1.68 -20.53
N LEU A 386 10.67 1.95 -20.36
CA LEU A 386 9.74 2.14 -21.48
C LEU A 386 10.08 3.41 -22.28
N ALA A 387 10.34 4.53 -21.60
CA ALA A 387 10.69 5.80 -22.22
C ALA A 387 11.96 5.70 -23.09
N ASN A 388 12.97 4.95 -22.62
CA ASN A 388 14.19 4.67 -23.37
C ASN A 388 14.09 3.47 -24.33
N ARG A 389 12.89 2.92 -24.56
CA ARG A 389 12.63 1.73 -25.40
C ARG A 389 13.46 0.49 -25.05
N VAL A 390 13.93 0.43 -23.80
CA VAL A 390 14.59 -0.74 -23.24
C VAL A 390 13.56 -1.83 -22.99
N LEU A 391 12.46 -1.48 -22.32
CA LEU A 391 11.30 -2.35 -22.23
C LEU A 391 10.39 -2.08 -23.43
N ASP A 392 9.89 -3.15 -24.04
CA ASP A 392 8.69 -3.05 -24.85
C ASP A 392 7.45 -2.89 -23.95
N PHE A 393 6.31 -2.61 -24.56
CA PHE A 393 5.08 -2.34 -23.81
C PHE A 393 4.58 -3.57 -23.03
N ASP A 394 4.89 -4.78 -23.49
CA ASP A 394 4.50 -6.03 -22.83
C ASP A 394 5.36 -6.30 -21.58
N ALA A 395 6.69 -6.21 -21.70
CA ALA A 395 7.60 -6.34 -20.56
C ALA A 395 7.40 -5.22 -19.53
N TYR A 396 7.04 -4.01 -19.97
CA TYR A 396 6.63 -2.92 -19.07
C TYR A 396 5.36 -3.30 -18.28
N ARG A 397 4.30 -3.74 -18.96
CA ARG A 397 3.05 -4.20 -18.31
C ARG A 397 3.28 -5.36 -17.35
N LEU A 398 4.12 -6.33 -17.73
CA LEU A 398 4.52 -7.44 -16.86
C LEU A 398 5.30 -6.95 -15.63
N ALA A 399 6.25 -6.04 -15.80
CA ALA A 399 7.00 -5.45 -14.69
C ALA A 399 6.09 -4.70 -13.72
N LEU A 400 5.23 -3.79 -14.22
CA LEU A 400 4.22 -3.10 -13.40
C LEU A 400 3.36 -4.10 -12.62
N SER A 401 2.86 -5.14 -13.31
CA SER A 401 2.02 -6.19 -12.72
C SER A 401 2.71 -6.92 -11.58
N VAL A 402 3.97 -7.32 -11.76
CA VAL A 402 4.74 -8.05 -10.73
C VAL A 402 5.08 -7.15 -9.54
N ILE A 403 5.48 -5.89 -9.76
CA ILE A 403 5.75 -4.93 -8.68
C ILE A 403 4.46 -4.64 -7.89
N ALA A 404 3.35 -4.36 -8.58
CA ALA A 404 2.06 -4.10 -7.95
C ALA A 404 1.55 -5.30 -7.15
N VAL A 405 1.55 -6.50 -7.74
CA VAL A 405 1.03 -7.70 -7.07
C VAL A 405 1.93 -8.12 -5.90
N THR A 406 3.26 -7.94 -5.97
CA THR A 406 4.13 -8.18 -4.79
C THR A 406 3.83 -7.22 -3.64
N LEU A 407 3.57 -5.93 -3.92
CA LEU A 407 3.14 -4.96 -2.90
C LEU A 407 1.72 -5.24 -2.37
N MET A 408 0.79 -5.70 -3.21
CA MET A 408 -0.57 -6.06 -2.76
C MET A 408 -0.63 -7.39 -1.97
N ILE A 409 0.33 -8.30 -2.17
CA ILE A 409 0.48 -9.56 -1.40
C ILE A 409 1.24 -9.35 -0.08
N SER A 410 1.87 -8.18 0.11
CA SER A 410 2.50 -7.78 1.37
C SER A 410 1.73 -8.08 2.68
N PRO A 411 0.37 -8.02 2.74
CA PRO A 411 -0.35 -8.30 3.97
C PRO A 411 -0.31 -9.78 4.36
N LEU A 412 -0.43 -10.66 3.36
CA LEU A 412 -0.34 -12.11 3.52
C LEU A 412 1.08 -12.53 3.91
N TRP A 413 2.07 -11.87 3.30
CA TRP A 413 3.47 -12.06 3.65
C TRP A 413 3.72 -11.67 5.12
N MET A 414 3.27 -10.50 5.57
CA MET A 414 3.51 -10.06 6.94
C MET A 414 2.82 -10.94 8.01
N ILE A 415 1.65 -11.51 7.73
CA ILE A 415 1.04 -12.54 8.60
C ILE A 415 1.97 -13.76 8.73
N THR A 416 2.62 -14.15 7.64
CA THR A 416 3.56 -15.26 7.60
C THR A 416 4.84 -14.95 8.40
N ILE A 417 5.41 -13.74 8.25
CA ILE A 417 6.56 -13.29 9.06
C ILE A 417 6.25 -13.32 10.56
N ARG A 418 5.09 -12.80 10.97
CA ARG A 418 4.67 -12.74 12.38
C ARG A 418 4.60 -14.13 13.02
N ARG A 419 4.20 -15.16 12.26
CA ARG A 419 4.17 -16.56 12.72
C ARG A 419 5.58 -17.11 12.88
N PHE A 420 6.42 -17.00 11.84
CA PHE A 420 7.80 -17.45 11.90
C PHE A 420 8.60 -16.79 13.03
N HIS A 421 8.45 -15.48 13.24
CA HIS A 421 9.19 -14.77 14.30
C HIS A 421 8.74 -15.19 15.71
N ALA A 422 7.45 -15.48 15.92
CA ALA A 422 6.98 -16.04 17.18
C ALA A 422 7.57 -17.44 17.45
N GLU A 423 7.78 -18.24 16.41
CA GLU A 423 8.42 -19.56 16.49
C GLU A 423 9.93 -19.49 16.75
N THR A 424 10.65 -18.48 16.23
CA THR A 424 12.10 -18.33 16.46
C THR A 424 12.43 -17.80 17.85
N THR A 425 11.66 -16.83 18.37
CA THR A 425 12.03 -16.09 19.60
C THR A 425 11.85 -16.91 20.89
N GLU A 426 11.05 -17.99 20.89
CA GLU A 426 10.85 -18.86 22.06
C GLU A 426 11.71 -20.13 22.08
N GLY A 427 12.58 -20.37 21.08
CA GLY A 427 13.50 -21.52 21.08
C GLY A 427 12.80 -22.88 21.08
N ILE A 428 11.62 -22.96 20.45
CA ILE A 428 10.73 -24.12 20.52
C ILE A 428 11.30 -25.29 19.70
N SER A 429 11.59 -26.40 20.38
CA SER A 429 12.29 -27.54 19.78
C SER A 429 11.43 -28.39 18.82
N THR A 430 10.10 -28.28 18.90
CA THR A 430 9.19 -29.22 18.22
C THR A 430 7.90 -28.55 17.72
N MET A 431 7.51 -28.84 16.46
CA MET A 431 6.28 -28.35 15.79
C MET A 431 4.99 -28.49 16.62
N ARG A 432 4.91 -29.52 17.47
CA ARG A 432 3.74 -29.82 18.32
C ARG A 432 3.56 -28.83 19.48
N GLU A 433 4.66 -28.24 19.92
CA GLU A 433 4.77 -27.29 21.03
C GLU A 433 4.53 -25.87 20.52
N ALA A 434 5.04 -25.55 19.31
CA ALA A 434 4.68 -24.34 18.57
C ALA A 434 3.18 -24.28 18.26
N LEU A 435 2.57 -25.39 17.83
CA LEU A 435 1.11 -25.48 17.67
C LEU A 435 0.35 -25.40 19.01
N ALA A 436 0.92 -25.83 20.13
CA ALA A 436 0.28 -25.70 21.43
C ALA A 436 0.26 -24.23 21.91
N LEU A 437 1.36 -23.50 21.71
CA LEU A 437 1.49 -22.08 22.07
C LEU A 437 0.73 -21.16 21.10
N ALA A 438 0.85 -21.36 19.79
CA ALA A 438 0.16 -20.57 18.77
C ALA A 438 -1.38 -20.67 18.85
N TYR A 439 -1.90 -21.74 19.44
CA TYR A 439 -3.33 -21.92 19.72
C TYR A 439 -3.64 -21.87 21.22
N ALA A 440 -2.71 -21.50 22.10
CA ALA A 440 -2.98 -21.41 23.54
C ALA A 440 -4.05 -20.35 23.83
N SER A 441 -3.98 -19.18 23.16
CA SER A 441 -4.97 -18.11 23.32
C SER A 441 -6.37 -18.52 22.82
N GLU A 442 -6.42 -19.33 21.76
CA GLU A 442 -7.62 -19.91 21.17
C GLU A 442 -8.18 -21.05 22.03
N LEU A 443 -7.31 -21.89 22.62
CA LEU A 443 -7.67 -22.95 23.56
C LEU A 443 -8.19 -22.39 24.87
N ASP A 444 -7.56 -21.35 25.43
CA ASP A 444 -8.06 -20.61 26.59
C ASP A 444 -9.40 -19.95 26.28
N ARG A 445 -9.58 -19.37 25.08
CA ARG A 445 -10.89 -18.84 24.65
C ARG A 445 -11.93 -19.94 24.43
N LEU A 446 -11.54 -21.13 23.96
CA LEU A 446 -12.43 -22.28 23.80
C LEU A 446 -12.76 -22.97 25.14
N GLN A 447 -11.84 -22.96 26.11
CA GLN A 447 -12.09 -23.39 27.48
C GLN A 447 -12.96 -22.37 28.21
N ALA A 448 -12.67 -21.07 28.14
CA ALA A 448 -13.50 -20.03 28.72
C ALA A 448 -14.91 -19.99 28.06
N ALA A 449 -15.01 -20.18 26.74
CA ALA A 449 -16.30 -20.36 26.06
C ALA A 449 -16.98 -21.68 26.47
N GLY A 450 -16.22 -22.77 26.66
CA GLY A 450 -16.72 -24.05 27.16
C GLY A 450 -17.24 -23.99 28.60
N GLU A 451 -16.59 -23.21 29.47
CA GLU A 451 -16.99 -22.90 30.84
C GLU A 451 -18.18 -21.94 30.87
N ALA A 452 -18.21 -20.93 30.00
CA ALA A 452 -19.38 -20.07 29.81
C ALA A 452 -20.60 -20.87 29.29
N VAL A 453 -20.40 -21.77 28.33
CA VAL A 453 -21.47 -22.63 27.77
C VAL A 453 -21.89 -23.72 28.75
N SER A 454 -20.98 -24.30 29.54
CA SER A 454 -21.32 -25.30 30.56
C SER A 454 -22.01 -24.66 31.77
N SER A 455 -21.57 -23.49 32.22
CA SER A 455 -22.24 -22.71 33.27
C SER A 455 -23.60 -22.15 32.80
N ALA A 456 -23.74 -21.76 31.52
CA ALA A 456 -25.02 -21.42 30.92
C ALA A 456 -25.96 -22.63 30.79
N ARG A 457 -25.46 -23.81 30.39
CA ARG A 457 -26.22 -25.07 30.38
C ARG A 457 -26.58 -25.55 31.80
N PHE A 458 -25.73 -25.31 32.79
CA PHE A 458 -26.04 -25.58 34.19
C PHE A 458 -27.12 -24.63 34.70
N ARG A 459 -26.96 -23.32 34.49
CA ARG A 459 -27.97 -22.31 34.82
C ARG A 459 -29.30 -22.58 34.15
N SER A 460 -29.34 -22.93 32.86
CA SER A 460 -30.59 -23.25 32.15
C SER A 460 -31.23 -24.55 32.64
N ARG A 461 -30.44 -25.59 32.98
CA ARG A 461 -30.97 -26.80 33.65
C ARG A 461 -31.52 -26.52 35.04
N VAL A 462 -30.87 -25.65 35.82
CA VAL A 462 -31.36 -25.20 37.14
C VAL A 462 -32.65 -24.39 36.98
N TYR A 463 -32.69 -23.43 36.05
CA TYR A 463 -33.89 -22.63 35.76
C TYR A 463 -35.05 -23.49 35.25
N TYR A 464 -34.79 -24.46 34.38
CA TYR A 464 -35.79 -25.40 33.89
C TYR A 464 -36.31 -26.33 35.00
N ARG A 465 -35.43 -26.83 35.88
CA ARG A 465 -35.84 -27.61 37.07
C ARG A 465 -36.66 -26.76 38.04
N ALA A 466 -36.24 -25.52 38.31
CA ALA A 466 -36.97 -24.58 39.16
C ALA A 466 -38.35 -24.23 38.57
N ALA A 467 -38.43 -23.96 37.26
CA ALA A 467 -39.68 -23.70 36.54
C ALA A 467 -40.60 -24.93 36.56
N ARG A 468 -40.07 -26.14 36.35
CA ARG A 468 -40.83 -27.40 36.44
C ARG A 468 -41.34 -27.67 37.86
N MET A 469 -40.53 -27.41 38.89
CA MET A 469 -40.97 -27.51 40.29
C MET A 469 -42.04 -26.47 40.63
N ALA A 470 -41.90 -25.22 40.17
CA ALA A 470 -42.90 -24.17 40.34
C ALA A 470 -44.21 -24.51 39.61
N ALA A 471 -44.14 -25.07 38.39
CA ALA A 471 -45.30 -25.53 37.63
C ALA A 471 -46.01 -26.70 38.34
N ASN A 472 -45.27 -27.68 38.88
CA ASN A 472 -45.86 -28.75 39.68
C ASN A 472 -46.49 -28.23 40.99
N LYS A 473 -45.83 -27.30 41.69
CA LYS A 473 -46.38 -26.68 42.92
C LYS A 473 -47.65 -25.88 42.62
N ARG A 474 -47.72 -25.19 41.48
CA ARG A 474 -48.95 -24.55 40.96
C ARG A 474 -50.03 -25.57 40.59
N ARG A 475 -49.68 -26.70 39.95
CA ARG A 475 -50.64 -27.80 39.66
C ARG A 475 -51.21 -28.42 40.94
N HIS A 476 -50.39 -28.71 41.95
CA HIS A 476 -50.89 -29.21 43.24
C HIS A 476 -51.77 -28.19 43.96
N LYS A 477 -51.42 -26.90 43.97
CA LYS A 477 -52.30 -25.85 44.51
C LYS A 477 -53.61 -25.74 43.73
N LYS A 478 -53.59 -25.88 42.40
CA LYS A 478 -54.82 -25.86 41.57
C LYS A 478 -55.69 -27.12 41.78
N LYS A 479 -55.08 -28.28 42.06
CA LYS A 479 -55.81 -29.51 42.43
C LYS A 479 -56.47 -29.38 43.81
N SER A 480 -55.70 -28.93 44.81
CA SER A 480 -56.19 -28.64 46.17
C SER A 480 -57.30 -27.57 46.22
N VAL A 481 -57.36 -26.65 45.25
CA VAL A 481 -58.47 -25.69 45.11
C VAL A 481 -59.67 -26.29 44.37
N ALA A 482 -59.44 -27.18 43.39
CA ALA A 482 -60.51 -27.90 42.68
C ALA A 482 -61.23 -28.92 43.58
N ASP A 483 -60.49 -29.64 44.42
CA ASP A 483 -61.04 -30.58 45.42
C ASP A 483 -61.84 -29.88 46.53
N VAL A 484 -61.78 -28.53 46.62
CA VAL A 484 -62.56 -27.69 47.55
C VAL A 484 -63.77 -27.03 46.85
N MET A 485 -63.87 -27.11 45.52
CA MET A 485 -64.91 -26.42 44.72
C MET A 485 -65.83 -27.36 43.91
N THR A 486 -66.04 -28.59 44.38
CA THR A 486 -67.05 -29.51 43.81
C THR A 486 -68.18 -29.79 44.82
N PRO A 487 -69.37 -29.17 44.66
CA PRO A 487 -70.55 -29.48 45.47
C PRO A 487 -71.35 -30.66 44.88
N HIS A 488 -72.03 -31.39 45.76
CA HIS A 488 -73.03 -32.42 45.43
C HIS A 488 -74.09 -31.93 44.43
N LEU A 489 -74.45 -32.77 43.45
CA LEU A 489 -75.83 -32.95 42.99
C LEU A 489 -76.12 -34.42 42.64
N SER A 490 -77.34 -34.85 42.93
CA SER A 490 -77.86 -36.22 42.90
C SER A 490 -79.02 -36.38 41.88
N HIS A 491 -79.57 -37.60 41.83
CA HIS A 491 -80.79 -38.09 41.11
C HIS A 491 -80.52 -38.77 39.75
N VAL A 492 -80.91 -40.05 39.52
CA VAL A 492 -82.27 -40.71 39.54
C VAL A 492 -83.10 -40.18 38.36
N GLU A 493 -83.70 -40.95 37.42
CA GLU A 493 -84.10 -42.39 37.28
C GLU A 493 -83.32 -43.11 36.12
N GLY A 494 -83.57 -44.36 35.66
CA GLY A 494 -84.33 -45.53 36.17
C GLY A 494 -84.88 -46.47 35.05
N HIS A 495 -84.40 -47.73 34.98
CA HIS A 495 -84.80 -48.85 34.06
C HIS A 495 -84.62 -48.61 32.53
N ALA A 496 -84.47 -49.62 31.65
CA ALA A 496 -84.66 -51.08 31.74
C ALA A 496 -83.59 -51.91 30.98
N GLU A 497 -83.76 -53.25 31.01
CA GLU A 497 -82.83 -54.33 30.66
C GLU A 497 -82.50 -54.53 29.16
N GLY A 498 -81.43 -55.30 28.87
CA GLY A 498 -81.35 -56.07 27.61
C GLY A 498 -79.97 -56.51 27.09
N GLY A 499 -79.50 -57.71 27.45
CA GLY A 499 -78.61 -58.52 26.59
C GLY A 499 -77.09 -58.41 26.74
N SER A 500 -76.45 -59.53 27.08
CA SER A 500 -75.00 -59.83 26.89
C SER A 500 -74.86 -60.99 25.87
N PRO A 501 -73.68 -61.58 25.57
CA PRO A 501 -72.25 -61.24 25.79
C PRO A 501 -71.42 -61.42 24.46
N PRO A 502 -70.15 -61.94 24.42
CA PRO A 502 -68.87 -61.33 24.84
C PRO A 502 -67.73 -61.37 23.77
N ALA A 503 -66.53 -60.95 24.21
CA ALA A 503 -65.18 -61.42 23.80
C ALA A 503 -64.64 -61.01 22.41
N GLY A 504 -63.32 -60.89 22.21
CA GLY A 504 -62.19 -60.99 23.15
C GLY A 504 -60.83 -60.87 22.44
N GLU A 505 -59.74 -60.78 23.22
CA GLU A 505 -58.31 -61.07 22.89
C GLU A 505 -57.65 -60.37 21.66
N GLY A 506 -56.34 -60.09 21.61
CA GLY A 506 -55.25 -60.24 22.58
C GLY A 506 -53.87 -60.10 21.90
N ALA A 507 -52.83 -59.69 22.65
CA ALA A 507 -51.39 -59.64 22.26
C ALA A 507 -50.99 -58.78 21.02
N GLY A 508 -49.74 -58.35 20.82
CA GLY A 508 -48.52 -58.39 21.64
C GLY A 508 -47.26 -58.10 20.80
N GLY A 509 -46.18 -57.58 21.42
CA GLY A 509 -44.84 -57.38 20.79
C GLY A 509 -44.73 -56.15 19.86
N ALA A 510 -43.85 -55.15 19.97
CA ALA A 510 -42.52 -54.90 20.57
C ALA A 510 -41.33 -54.93 19.57
N ARG A 511 -40.78 -53.72 19.30
CA ARG A 511 -39.44 -53.41 18.71
C ARG A 511 -39.24 -53.87 17.24
N GLU A 512 -38.35 -53.28 16.43
CA GLU A 512 -37.14 -52.46 16.70
C GLU A 512 -36.76 -51.58 15.47
N LYS A 513 -35.96 -50.51 15.68
CA LYS A 513 -35.15 -49.75 14.68
C LYS A 513 -35.93 -48.99 13.56
N ALA A 514 -35.38 -47.92 12.97
CA ALA A 514 -34.08 -47.27 13.15
C ALA A 514 -34.23 -45.75 13.36
#